data_AF-A0A2A3JN25-F1
#
_entry.id   AF-A0A2A3JN25-F1
#
_cell.length_a   1.000
_cell.length_b   1.000
_cell.length_c   1.000
_cell.angle_alpha   90.00
_cell.angle_beta   90.00
_cell.angle_gamma   90.00
#
_symmetry.space_group_name_H-M   'P 1'
#
loop_
_entity.id
_entity.type
_entity.pdbx_description
1 polymer ?
#
loop_
_entity_poly.entity_id
_entity_poly.type
_entity_poly.pdbx_seq_one_letter_code
_entity_poly.pdbx_strand_id
1 'polypeptide(L)' 'MANPWRGEVELVLDGERRVMRLTLGALAELEAALDEGALIDLVRRFEGGACSSRDVLAL' A
#
# COMPACT_ATOMS: atom_id res chain seq x y z
N MET A 1 -11.62 -8.10 -12.72
CA MET A 1 -12.30 -8.06 -11.42
C MET A 1 -11.30 -8.39 -10.35
N ALA A 2 -11.06 -7.45 -9.43
CA ALA A 2 -10.19 -7.67 -8.28
C ALA A 2 -10.78 -8.69 -7.30
N ASN A 3 -9.94 -9.56 -6.75
CA ASN A 3 -10.30 -10.50 -5.70
C ASN A 3 -10.06 -9.93 -4.28
N PRO A 4 -11.12 -9.59 -3.52
CA PRO A 4 -10.96 -9.05 -2.17
C PRO A 4 -10.34 -10.06 -1.19
N TRP A 5 -10.53 -11.36 -1.40
CA TRP A 5 -9.93 -12.41 -0.57
C TRP A 5 -8.42 -12.53 -0.73
N ARG A 6 -7.86 -11.94 -1.79
CA ARG A 6 -6.42 -11.81 -2.00
C ARG A 6 -5.89 -10.40 -1.73
N GLY A 7 -6.74 -9.47 -1.27
CA GLY A 7 -6.36 -8.06 -1.11
C GLY A 7 -6.07 -7.37 -2.45
N GLU A 8 -6.67 -7.85 -3.54
CA GLU A 8 -6.56 -7.19 -4.84
C GLU A 8 -7.53 -6.01 -4.92
N VAL A 9 -7.14 -4.96 -5.64
CA VAL A 9 -7.94 -3.77 -5.94
C VAL A 9 -7.82 -3.42 -7.43
N GLU A 10 -8.86 -2.82 -8.01
CA GLU A 10 -8.81 -2.31 -9.38
C GLU A 10 -8.47 -0.82 -9.37
N LEU A 11 -7.46 -0.45 -10.15
CA LEU A 11 -7.02 0.93 -10.37
C LEU A 11 -7.06 1.25 -11.86
N VAL A 12 -7.45 2.47 -12.22
CA VAL A 12 -7.37 2.95 -13.61
C VAL A 12 -6.13 3.81 -13.72
N LEU A 13 -5.16 3.37 -14.53
CA LEU A 13 -3.92 4.09 -14.82
C LEU A 13 -3.90 4.37 -16.33
N ASP A 14 -3.83 5.64 -16.71
CA ASP A 14 -3.83 6.08 -18.11
C ASP A 14 -5.00 5.52 -18.95
N GLY A 15 -6.17 5.37 -18.31
CA GLY A 15 -7.37 4.78 -18.94
C GLY A 15 -7.40 3.25 -18.99
N GLU A 16 -6.32 2.59 -18.57
CA GLU A 16 -6.23 1.13 -18.50
C GLU A 16 -6.59 0.64 -17.08
N ARG A 17 -7.54 -0.31 -16.99
CA ARG A 17 -7.86 -0.98 -15.72
C ARG A 17 -6.77 -2.00 -15.39
N ARG A 18 -6.16 -1.84 -14.22
CA ARG A 18 -5.13 -2.73 -13.67
C ARG A 18 -5.62 -3.33 -12.36
N VAL A 19 -5.37 -4.62 -12.17
CA VAL A 19 -5.56 -5.27 -10.86
C VAL A 19 -4.24 -5.18 -10.11
N MET A 20 -4.26 -4.54 -8.95
CA MET A 20 -3.10 -4.26 -8.11
C MET A 20 -3.28 -4.94 -6.75
N ARG A 21 -2.18 -5.24 -6.06
CA ARG A 21 -2.22 -5.85 -4.73
C ARG A 21 -0.99 -5.43 -3.93
N LEU A 22 -1.23 -5.00 -2.69
CA LEU A 22 -0.19 -4.88 -1.69
C LEU A 22 -0.17 -6.18 -0.88
N THR A 23 0.91 -6.95 -0.97
CA THR A 23 1.00 -8.23 -0.26
C THR A 23 1.30 -8.03 1.23
N LEU A 24 0.97 -9.01 2.07
CA LEU A 24 1.34 -8.97 3.48
C LEU A 24 2.87 -8.87 3.68
N GLY A 25 3.67 -9.47 2.79
CA GLY A 25 5.12 -9.32 2.81
C GLY A 25 5.57 -7.89 2.49
N ALA A 26 5.02 -7.30 1.43
CA ALA A 26 5.30 -5.89 1.09
C ALA A 26 4.87 -4.92 2.20
N LEU A 27 3.76 -5.21 2.89
CA LEU A 27 3.34 -4.45 4.06
C LEU A 27 4.33 -4.55 5.23
N ALA A 28 4.85 -5.75 5.51
CA ALA A 28 5.86 -5.94 6.54
C ALA A 28 7.20 -5.24 6.19
N GLU A 29 7.59 -5.26 4.91
CA GLU A 29 8.77 -4.52 4.44
C GLU A 29 8.60 -3.01 4.60
N LEU A 30 7.42 -2.46 4.29
CA LEU A 30 7.10 -1.05 4.53
C LEU A 30 7.13 -0.68 6.01
N GLU A 31 6.56 -1.52 6.88
CA GLU A 31 6.57 -1.30 8.34
C GLU A 31 8.01 -1.17 8.86
N ALA A 32 8.87 -2.10 8.43
CA ALA A 32 10.28 -2.09 8.78
C ALA A 32 11.04 -0.89 8.16
N ALA A 33 10.75 -0.52 6.92
CA ALA A 33 11.43 0.58 6.22
C ALA A 33 11.05 1.96 6.77
N LEU A 34 9.82 2.10 7.25
CA LEU A 34 9.26 3.35 7.77
C LEU A 34 9.39 3.48 9.31
N ASP A 35 9.93 2.47 9.99
CA ASP A 35 10.11 2.41 11.44
C ASP A 35 8.78 2.63 12.19
N GLU A 36 7.71 2.02 11.69
CA GLU A 36 6.39 2.11 12.28
C GLU A 36 6.12 0.90 13.19
N GLY A 37 5.41 1.14 14.31
CA GLY A 37 5.24 0.14 15.38
C GLY A 37 4.18 -0.92 15.08
N ALA A 38 3.30 -0.67 14.11
CA ALA A 38 2.26 -1.59 13.68
C ALA A 38 1.66 -1.19 12.32
N LEU A 39 1.15 -2.18 11.59
CA LEU A 39 0.40 -1.98 10.34
C LEU A 39 -0.72 -0.92 10.43
N ILE A 40 -1.36 -0.78 11.60
CA ILE A 40 -2.42 0.22 11.79
C ILE A 40 -1.88 1.66 11.74
N ASP A 41 -0.63 1.87 12.16
CA ASP A 41 0.01 3.18 12.09
C ASP A 41 0.30 3.54 10.63
N LEU A 42 0.70 2.55 9.81
CA LEU A 42 0.93 2.75 8.37
C LEU A 42 -0.36 3.15 7.67
N VAL A 43 -1.45 2.46 7.98
CA VAL A 43 -2.79 2.77 7.44
C VAL A 43 -3.19 4.18 7.83
N ARG A 44 -3.07 4.55 9.11
CA ARG A 44 -3.41 5.92 9.58
C ARG A 44 -2.58 6.98 8.89
N ARG A 45 -1.29 6.74 8.68
CA ARG A 45 -0.39 7.65 7.97
C ARG A 45 -0.85 7.87 6.52
N PHE A 46 -1.16 6.79 5.80
CA PHE A 46 -1.64 6.88 4.42
C PHE A 46 -3.03 7.53 4.33
N GLU A 47 -3.97 7.16 5.21
CA GLU A 47 -5.32 7.75 5.26
C GLU A 47 -5.30 9.24 5.65
N GLY A 48 -4.35 9.64 6.49
CA GLY A 48 -4.14 11.03 6.88
C GLY A 48 -3.47 11.89 5.81
N GLY A 49 -3.11 11.32 4.65
CA GLY A 49 -2.41 12.02 3.57
C GLY A 49 -0.95 12.34 3.88
N ALA A 50 -0.38 11.76 4.94
CA ALA A 50 1.03 11.90 5.31
C ALA A 50 1.95 10.98 4.49
N CYS A 51 1.57 10.70 3.23
CA CYS A 51 2.39 9.96 2.29
C CYS A 51 3.48 10.88 1.73
N SER A 52 4.74 10.48 1.89
CA SER A 52 5.92 11.24 1.47
C SER A 52 6.65 10.54 0.33
N SER A 53 7.56 11.25 -0.35
CA SER A 53 8.43 10.65 -1.37
C SER A 53 9.27 9.49 -0.84
N ARG A 54 9.55 9.46 0.47
CA ARG A 54 10.23 8.34 1.14
C ARG A 54 9.41 7.06 1.07
N ASP A 55 8.09 7.18 1.21
CA ASP A 55 7.18 6.04 1.25
C ASP A 55 7.07 5.42 -0.16
N VAL A 56 7.15 6.26 -1.20
CA VAL A 56 7.21 5.82 -2.60
C VAL A 56 8.55 5.14 -2.92
N LEU A 57 9.66 5.58 -2.33
CA LEU A 57 10.97 4.95 -2.52
C LEU A 57 11.12 3.62 -1.77
N ALA A 58 10.24 3.35 -0.81
CA ALA A 58 10.21 2.09 -0.06
C ALA A 58 9.34 1.01 -0.74
N LEU A 59 8.63 1.35 -1.83
CA LEU A 59 7.78 0.47 -2.65
C LEU A 59 8.51 -0.02 -3.91
#